data_AF-A0AAV8Y6Z7-F1
#
_entry.id   AF-A0AAV8Y6Z7-F1
#
_cell.length_a   1.000
_cell.length_b   1.000
_cell.length_c   1.000
_cell.angle_alpha   90.00
_cell.angle_beta   90.00
_cell.angle_gamma   90.00
#
_symmetry.space_group_name_H-M   'P 1'
#
loop_
_entity.id
_entity.type
_entity.pdbx_description
1 polymer ?
#
loop_
_entity_poly.entity_id
_entity_poly.type
_entity_poly.pdbx_seq_one_letter_code
_entity_poly.pdbx_strand_id
1 'polypeptide(L)'
;MVFVNYALYSTIYTISTIAIVMSCDGVEESGKKIVKTCFLYQEVLEKPWLKQDLILFAKFTKQLAPKFSAAGFFQINQSVLSTLFSAVITYLIIILQFNMTL
;
A
#
# COMPACT_ATOMS: atom_id res chain seq x y z
N MET A 1 -25.08 7.36 24.85
CA MET A 1 -24.72 5.94 24.65
C MET A 1 -24.59 5.57 23.17
N VAL A 2 -25.59 5.85 22.33
CA VAL A 2 -25.57 5.54 20.88
C VAL A 2 -24.43 6.22 20.12
N PHE A 3 -24.19 7.52 20.37
CA PHE A 3 -23.13 8.28 19.72
C PHE A 3 -21.72 7.74 20.00
N VAL A 4 -21.48 7.30 21.24
CA VAL A 4 -20.20 6.72 21.67
C VAL A 4 -19.96 5.39 20.95
N ASN A 5 -20.98 4.54 20.83
CA ASN A 5 -20.86 3.30 20.06
C ASN A 5 -20.55 3.57 18.59
N TYR A 6 -21.22 4.56 17.96
CA TYR A 6 -20.98 4.90 16.56
C TYR A 6 -19.54 5.38 16.32
N ALA A 7 -19.04 6.26 17.19
CA ALA A 7 -17.65 6.72 17.15
C ALA A 7 -16.66 5.56 17.32
N LEU A 8 -16.94 4.63 18.23
CA LEU A 8 -16.08 3.49 18.53
C LEU A 8 -16.05 2.45 17.39
N TYR A 9 -17.18 2.19 16.73
CA TYR A 9 -17.18 1.38 15.51
C TYR A 9 -16.39 2.06 14.40
N SER A 10 -16.62 3.36 14.18
CA SER A 10 -15.91 4.11 13.14
C SER A 10 -14.40 4.10 13.33
N THR A 11 -13.90 4.21 14.56
CA THR A 11 -12.45 4.16 14.83
C THR A 11 -11.87 2.76 14.63
N ILE A 12 -12.59 1.70 15.02
CA ILE A 12 -12.15 0.32 14.77
C ILE A 12 -12.02 0.08 13.26
N TYR A 13 -13.02 0.43 12.46
CA TYR A 13 -13.00 0.22 11.02
C TYR A 13 -11.86 0.98 10.33
N THR A 14 -11.59 2.23 10.74
CA THR A 14 -10.47 3.00 10.17
C THR A 14 -9.13 2.39 10.53
N ILE A 15 -8.93 1.97 11.78
CA ILE A 15 -7.69 1.29 12.21
C ILE A 15 -7.49 -0.01 11.43
N SER A 16 -8.52 -0.85 11.31
CA SER A 16 -8.44 -2.10 10.56
C SER A 16 -8.11 -1.85 9.08
N THR A 17 -8.71 -0.84 8.47
CA THR A 17 -8.45 -0.47 7.07
C THR A 17 -7.00 -0.02 6.89
N ILE A 18 -6.50 0.85 7.78
CA ILE A 18 -5.10 1.30 7.75
C ILE A 18 -4.14 0.12 7.90
N ALA A 19 -4.41 -0.78 8.84
CA ALA A 19 -3.57 -1.96 9.08
C ALA A 19 -3.50 -2.88 7.85
N ILE A 20 -4.63 -3.11 7.18
CA ILE A 20 -4.68 -3.90 5.93
C ILE A 20 -3.87 -3.20 4.84
N VAL A 21 -4.11 -1.90 4.60
CA VAL A 21 -3.41 -1.16 3.55
C VAL A 21 -1.89 -1.15 3.78
N MET A 22 -1.46 -0.89 5.02
CA MET A 22 -0.04 -0.91 5.38
C MET A 22 0.58 -2.31 5.23
N SER A 23 -0.16 -3.36 5.55
CA SER A 23 0.33 -4.74 5.37
C SER A 23 0.50 -5.07 3.89
N CYS A 24 -0.46 -4.69 3.05
CA CYS A 24 -0.37 -4.85 1.60
C CYS A 24 0.83 -4.09 1.01
N ASP A 25 1.00 -2.83 1.42
CA ASP A 25 2.11 -1.97 1.00
C ASP A 25 3.47 -2.56 1.43
N GLY A 26 3.57 -3.04 2.67
CA GLY A 26 4.79 -3.65 3.20
C GLY A 26 5.17 -4.95 2.48
N VAL A 27 4.21 -5.77 2.07
CA VAL A 27 4.47 -6.97 1.26
C VAL A 27 4.96 -6.58 -0.15
N GLU A 28 4.33 -5.58 -0.78
CA GLU A 28 4.77 -5.07 -2.09
C GLU A 28 6.19 -4.48 -2.02
N GLU A 29 6.48 -3.69 -0.98
CA GLU A 29 7.80 -3.10 -0.76
C GLU A 29 8.86 -4.17 -0.48
N SER A 30 8.53 -5.20 0.31
CA SER A 30 9.41 -6.33 0.58
C SER A 30 9.76 -7.09 -0.70
N GLY A 31 8.77 -7.33 -1.58
CA GLY A 31 9.01 -7.93 -2.90
C GLY A 31 9.97 -7.09 -3.75
N LYS A 32 9.78 -5.76 -3.78
CA LYS A 32 10.67 -4.83 -4.49
C LYS A 32 12.10 -4.84 -3.91
N LYS A 33 12.24 -4.90 -2.58
CA LYS A 33 13.54 -4.97 -1.89
C LYS A 33 14.31 -6.23 -2.26
N ILE A 34 13.66 -7.39 -2.30
CA ILE A 34 14.32 -8.65 -2.70
C ILE A 34 14.88 -8.53 -4.12
N VAL A 35 14.06 -8.06 -5.07
CA VAL A 35 14.48 -7.88 -6.46
C VAL A 35 15.65 -6.91 -6.57
N LYS A 36 15.61 -5.78 -5.86
CA LYS A 36 16.69 -4.78 -5.83
C LYS A 36 17.99 -5.37 -5.26
N THR A 37 17.90 -6.11 -4.17
CA THR A 37 19.06 -6.77 -3.55
C THR A 37 19.68 -7.79 -4.49
N CYS A 38 18.88 -8.59 -5.20
CA CYS A 38 19.41 -9.52 -6.20
C CYS A 38 20.16 -8.80 -7.33
N PHE A 39 19.63 -7.68 -7.84
CA PHE A 39 20.35 -6.90 -8.85
C PHE A 39 21.67 -6.30 -8.33
N LEU A 40 21.71 -5.82 -7.09
CA LEU A 40 22.94 -5.32 -6.48
C LEU A 40 24.02 -6.41 -6.34
N TYR A 41 23.64 -7.59 -5.84
CA TYR A 41 24.59 -8.71 -5.72
C TYR A 41 25.06 -9.24 -7.08
N GLN A 42 24.23 -9.14 -8.12
CA GLN A 42 24.59 -9.53 -9.48
C GLN A 42 25.77 -8.72 -10.04
N GLU A 43 25.90 -7.45 -9.68
CA GLU A 43 27.00 -6.58 -10.15
C GLU A 43 28.33 -6.92 -9.48
N VAL A 44 28.30 -7.41 -8.24
CA VAL A 44 29.49 -7.75 -7.44
C VAL A 44 29.95 -9.19 -7.67
N LEU A 45 29.11 -10.04 -8.25
CA LEU A 45 29.38 -11.47 -8.44
C LEU A 45 30.26 -11.76 -9.66
N GLU A 46 31.46 -12.29 -9.42
CA GLU A 46 32.40 -12.74 -10.47
C GLU A 46 32.05 -14.11 -11.07
N LYS A 47 31.28 -14.95 -10.34
CA LYS A 47 30.96 -16.32 -10.77
C LYS A 47 29.78 -16.33 -11.76
N PRO A 48 29.98 -16.76 -13.03
CA PRO A 48 28.98 -16.63 -14.08
C PRO A 48 27.74 -17.52 -13.89
N TRP A 49 27.87 -18.71 -13.31
CA TRP A 49 26.73 -19.60 -13.04
C TRP A 49 25.79 -19.02 -11.97
N LEU A 50 26.35 -18.50 -10.88
CA LEU A 50 25.59 -17.92 -9.78
C LEU A 50 24.86 -16.63 -10.21
N LYS A 51 25.45 -15.90 -11.18
CA LYS A 51 24.83 -14.72 -11.80
C LYS A 51 23.54 -15.07 -12.55
N GLN A 52 23.53 -16.18 -13.30
CA GLN A 52 22.34 -16.64 -14.02
C GLN A 52 21.23 -17.07 -13.05
N ASP A 53 21.56 -17.81 -12.00
CA ASP A 53 20.58 -18.23 -10.98
C ASP A 53 19.96 -17.03 -10.27
N LEU A 54 20.77 -16.01 -9.95
CA LEU A 54 20.28 -14.77 -9.33
C LEU A 54 19.33 -13.99 -10.24
N ILE A 55 19.61 -13.92 -11.54
CA ILE A 55 18.74 -13.28 -12.53
C ILE A 55 17.41 -14.03 -12.64
N LEU A 56 17.46 -15.36 -12.71
CA LEU A 56 16.27 -16.20 -12.77
C LEU A 56 15.41 -16.02 -11.52
N PHE A 57 16.06 -16.04 -10.35
CA PHE A 57 15.41 -15.82 -9.06
C PHE A 57 14.77 -14.43 -9.01
N ALA A 58 15.51 -13.36 -9.34
CA ALA A 58 14.98 -11.99 -9.34
C ALA A 58 13.80 -11.82 -10.30
N LYS A 59 13.85 -12.45 -11.49
CA LYS A 59 12.74 -12.44 -12.45
C LYS A 59 11.51 -13.16 -11.89
N PHE A 60 11.72 -14.30 -11.24
CA PHE A 60 10.65 -15.05 -10.57
C PHE A 60 10.04 -14.24 -9.42
N THR A 61 10.85 -13.67 -8.53
CA THR A 61 10.34 -12.85 -7.43
C THR A 61 9.63 -11.59 -7.93
N LYS A 62 10.11 -10.97 -9.01
CA LYS A 62 9.44 -9.82 -9.62
C LYS A 62 8.06 -10.17 -10.18
N GLN A 63 7.89 -11.36 -10.72
CA GLN A 63 6.58 -11.84 -11.19
C GLN A 63 5.67 -12.29 -10.05
N LEU A 64 6.24 -12.84 -8.96
CA LEU A 64 5.49 -13.23 -7.78
C LEU A 64 5.12 -12.07 -6.86
N ALA A 65 5.82 -10.93 -6.95
CA ALA A 65 5.58 -9.78 -6.09
C ALA A 65 4.09 -9.36 -6.19
N PRO A 66 3.30 -9.59 -5.12
CA PRO A 66 1.87 -9.41 -5.20
C PRO A 66 1.56 -7.92 -5.27
N LYS A 67 0.79 -7.54 -6.30
CA LYS A 67 0.16 -6.24 -6.38
C LYS A 67 -1.27 -6.39 -5.88
N PHE A 68 -1.54 -5.83 -4.71
CA PHE A 68 -2.88 -5.86 -4.14
C PHE A 68 -3.73 -4.82 -4.86
N SER A 69 -4.89 -5.22 -5.37
CA SER A 69 -5.82 -4.29 -6.01
C SER A 69 -7.23 -4.53 -5.50
N ALA A 70 -8.00 -3.45 -5.35
CA ALA A 70 -9.41 -3.52 -5.02
C ALA A 70 -10.20 -3.78 -6.30
N ALA A 71 -10.43 -5.06 -6.63
CA ALA A 71 -11.16 -5.50 -7.83
C ALA A 71 -10.67 -4.85 -9.15
N GLY A 72 -9.39 -4.46 -9.22
CA GLY A 72 -8.79 -3.79 -10.37
C GLY A 72 -9.04 -2.27 -10.48
N PHE A 73 -9.87 -1.67 -9.62
CA PHE A 73 -10.16 -0.23 -9.65
C PHE A 73 -8.96 0.63 -9.21
N PHE A 74 -8.29 0.23 -8.13
CA PHE A 74 -7.12 0.90 -7.62
C PHE A 74 -6.17 -0.08 -6.92
N GLN A 75 -4.89 0.28 -6.87
CA GLN A 75 -3.87 -0.47 -6.14
C GLN A 75 -3.97 -0.15 -4.66
N ILE A 76 -3.93 -1.17 -3.81
CA ILE A 76 -3.97 -1.03 -2.35
C ILE A 76 -2.53 -0.81 -1.88
N ASN A 77 -2.16 0.46 -1.76
CA ASN A 77 -0.87 0.92 -1.28
C ASN A 77 -1.06 2.13 -0.35
N GLN A 78 0.04 2.65 0.22
CA GLN A 78 -0.04 3.78 1.15
C GLN A 78 -0.68 5.05 0.54
N SER A 79 -0.61 5.24 -0.79
CA SER A 79 -1.18 6.44 -1.42
C SER A 79 -2.71 6.47 -1.42
N VAL A 80 -3.37 5.31 -1.29
CA VAL A 80 -4.83 5.21 -1.11
C VAL A 80 -5.26 5.92 0.18
N LEU A 81 -4.52 5.75 1.27
CA LEU A 81 -4.82 6.42 2.54
C LEU A 81 -4.74 7.94 2.40
N SER A 82 -3.69 8.44 1.74
CA SER A 82 -3.53 9.87 1.48
C SER A 82 -4.71 10.44 0.65
N THR A 83 -5.10 9.71 -0.40
CA THR A 83 -6.23 10.10 -1.26
C THR A 83 -7.55 10.11 -0.49
N LEU A 84 -7.78 9.11 0.37
CA LEU A 84 -8.97 9.03 1.21
C LEU A 84 -9.03 10.18 2.21
N PHE A 85 -7.94 10.46 2.94
CA PHE A 85 -7.90 11.58 3.88
C PHE A 85 -8.11 12.91 3.17
N SER A 86 -7.49 13.11 2.00
CA SER A 86 -7.71 14.30 1.19
C SER A 86 -9.18 14.45 0.81
N ALA A 87 -9.82 13.38 0.30
CA ALA A 87 -11.23 13.42 -0.08
C ALA A 87 -12.14 13.74 1.11
N VAL A 88 -11.93 13.09 2.25
CA VAL A 88 -12.70 13.33 3.48
C VAL A 88 -12.59 14.80 3.91
N ILE A 89 -11.36 15.34 3.97
CA ILE A 89 -11.12 16.73 4.34
C ILE A 89 -11.81 17.68 3.34
N THR A 90 -11.68 17.42 2.03
CA THR A 90 -12.32 18.24 1.00
C THR A 90 -13.84 18.26 1.16
N TYR A 91 -14.49 17.11 1.36
CA TYR A 91 -15.93 17.06 1.57
C TYR A 91 -16.36 17.74 2.88
N LEU A 92 -15.58 17.60 3.96
CA LEU A 92 -15.85 18.31 5.21
C LEU A 92 -15.81 19.83 5.01
N ILE A 93 -14.81 20.34 4.29
CA ILE A 93 -14.70 21.77 3.96
C ILE A 93 -15.92 22.23 3.16
N ILE A 94 -16.31 21.48 2.12
CA ILE A 94 -17.48 21.80 1.29
C ILE A 94 -18.74 21.88 2.16
N ILE A 95 -18.98 20.87 3.01
CA ILE A 95 -20.16 20.84 3.89
C ILE A 95 -20.17 22.04 4.84
N LEU A 96 -19.01 22.38 5.44
CA LEU A 96 -18.89 23.54 6.32
C LEU A 96 -19.17 24.85 5.58
N GLN A 97 -18.67 25.00 4.35
CA GLN A 97 -18.94 26.17 3.52
C GLN A 97 -20.43 26.30 3.19
N PHE A 98 -21.10 25.20 2.81
CA PHE A 98 -22.54 25.19 2.55
C PHE A 98 -23.36 25.55 3.79
N ASN A 99 -22.97 25.07 4.98
CA ASN A 99 -23.67 25.36 6.23
C ASN A 99 -23.46 26.81 6.72
N MET A 100 -22.33 27.45 6.40
CA MET A 100 -22.12 28.86 6.74
C MET A 100 -22.76 29.84 5.75
N THR A 101 -23.16 29.36 4.57
CA THR A 101 -23.75 30.20 3.49
C THR A 101 -25.28 30.15 3.48
N LEU A 102 -25.89 29.13 4.09
CA LEU A 102 -27.33 28.90 4.14
C LEU A 102 -27.88 29.21 5.53
#